data_AF-A0A946MN54-F1
#
_entry.id   AF-A0A946MN54-F1
#
_cell.length_a   1.000
_cell.length_b   1.000
_cell.length_c   1.000
_cell.angle_alpha   90.00
_cell.angle_beta   90.00
_cell.angle_gamma   90.00
#
_symmetry.space_group_name_H-M   'P 1'
#
loop_
_entity.id
_entity.type
_entity.pdbx_description
1 polymer ?
#
loop_
_entity_poly.entity_id
_entity_poly.type
_entity_poly.pdbx_seq_one_letter_code
_entity_poly.pdbx_strand_id
1 'polypeptide(L)' 'WDTCMSPLFTRHATGHNPRGEKIQRVRQRFMHKLKYFLDKYDQGIMCVGCGRCVKSCPVNIDIREVCLTMNTFEKQE' A
#
# COMPACT_ATOMS: atom_id res chain seq x y z
N TRP A 1 4.79 -13.90 -12.19
CA TRP A 1 4.04 -12.63 -12.09
C TRP A 1 4.72 -11.75 -11.06
N ASP A 2 5.19 -10.55 -11.44
CA ASP A 2 5.83 -9.61 -10.51
C ASP A 2 4.83 -8.71 -9.79
N THR A 3 5.06 -8.47 -8.49
CA THR A 3 4.22 -7.61 -7.67
C THR A 3 4.98 -6.35 -7.27
N CYS A 4 4.27 -5.26 -6.95
CA CYS A 4 4.89 -4.04 -6.42
C CYS A 4 5.62 -4.21 -5.06
N MET A 5 5.45 -5.38 -4.43
CA MET A 5 6.14 -5.78 -3.20
C MET A 5 7.48 -6.49 -3.46
N SER A 6 7.76 -6.88 -4.70
CA SER A 6 9.03 -7.48 -5.10
C SER A 6 10.18 -6.45 -5.04
N PRO A 7 11.36 -6.80 -4.51
CA PRO A 7 12.53 -5.91 -4.51
C PRO A 7 12.95 -5.48 -5.92
N LEU A 8 12.72 -6.33 -6.93
CA LEU A 8 13.11 -6.04 -8.32
C LEU A 8 12.15 -5.08 -9.03
N PHE A 9 10.92 -4.91 -8.52
CA PHE A 9 9.87 -4.12 -9.18
C PHE A 9 10.28 -2.67 -9.48
N THR A 10 11.06 -2.05 -8.59
CA THR A 10 11.57 -0.69 -8.76
C THR A 10 13.06 -0.61 -9.05
N ARG A 11 13.73 -1.75 -9.29
CA ARG A 11 15.17 -1.71 -9.55
C ARG A 11 15.42 -1.15 -10.93
N HIS A 12 16.14 -0.04 -11.01
CA HIS A 12 16.50 0.59 -12.27
C HIS A 12 17.71 -0.12 -12.89
N ALA A 13 17.92 0.06 -14.19
CA ALA A 13 19.03 -0.57 -14.94
C ALA A 13 20.42 -0.20 -14.37
N THR A 14 20.57 1.00 -13.80
CA THR A 14 21.82 1.47 -13.16
C THR A 14 22.09 0.80 -11.80
N GLY A 15 21.23 -0.09 -11.33
CA GLY A 15 21.32 -0.75 -10.03
C GLY A 15 20.68 0.04 -8.88
N HIS A 16 20.35 1.32 -9.08
CA HIS A 16 19.62 2.13 -8.10
C HIS A 16 18.22 1.55 -7.84
N ASN A 17 17.80 1.52 -6.57
CA ASN A 17 16.47 1.08 -6.19
C ASN A 17 15.84 2.07 -5.18
N PRO A 18 14.88 2.90 -5.61
CA PRO A 18 14.22 3.86 -4.73
C PRO A 18 13.32 3.20 -3.67
N ARG A 19 13.03 1.90 -3.79
CA ARG A 19 12.26 1.12 -2.82
C ARG A 19 12.97 -0.19 -2.45
N GLY A 20 14.26 -0.08 -2.13
CA GLY A 20 15.11 -1.19 -1.69
C GLY A 20 14.61 -1.88 -0.42
N GLU A 21 14.02 -1.12 0.50
CA GLU A 21 13.55 -1.64 1.78
C GLU A 21 12.09 -2.09 1.76
N LYS A 22 11.78 -3.09 2.59
CA LYS A 22 10.40 -3.63 2.71
C LYS A 22 9.41 -2.54 3.09
N ILE A 23 9.78 -1.65 4.02
CA ILE A 23 8.91 -0.56 4.47
C ILE A 23 8.54 0.40 3.34
N GLN A 24 9.48 0.70 2.43
CA GLN A 24 9.24 1.58 1.29
C GLN A 24 8.24 0.95 0.30
N ARG A 25 8.33 -0.36 0.09
CA ARG A 25 7.39 -1.11 -0.76
C ARG A 25 6.01 -1.27 -0.12
N VAL A 26 5.94 -1.55 1.18
CA VAL A 26 4.67 -1.57 1.93
C VAL A 26 3.98 -0.21 1.82
N ARG A 27 4.71 0.88 2.10
CA ARG A 27 4.20 2.25 1.95
C ARG A 27 3.68 2.48 0.54
N GLN A 28 4.43 2.10 -0.49
CA GLN A 28 3.98 2.25 -1.88
C GLN A 28 2.68 1.50 -2.16
N ARG A 29 2.53 0.27 -1.69
CA ARG A 29 1.31 -0.52 -1.90
C ARG A 29 0.09 0.16 -1.27
N PHE A 30 0.22 0.57 -0.01
CA PHE A 30 -0.87 1.24 0.72
C PHE A 30 -1.21 2.58 0.06
N MET A 31 -0.21 3.43 -0.19
CA MET A 31 -0.46 4.73 -0.79
C MET A 31 -1.06 4.62 -2.19
N HIS A 32 -0.50 3.78 -3.07
CA HIS A 32 -1.01 3.64 -4.44
C HIS A 32 -2.43 3.07 -4.49
N LYS A 33 -2.73 2.03 -3.69
CA LYS A 33 -4.01 1.33 -3.79
C LYS A 33 -5.11 1.91 -2.92
N LEU A 34 -4.76 2.50 -1.78
CA LEU A 34 -5.70 2.84 -0.72
C LEU A 34 -5.77 4.35 -0.40
N LYS A 35 -4.82 5.17 -0.89
CA LYS A 35 -4.82 6.63 -0.69
C LYS A 35 -4.84 7.41 -2.01
N TYR A 36 -3.78 7.34 -2.79
CA TYR A 36 -3.61 8.09 -4.03
C TYR A 36 -4.69 7.79 -5.07
N PHE A 37 -5.20 6.56 -5.14
CA PHE A 37 -6.31 6.26 -6.04
C PHE A 37 -7.59 6.97 -5.60
N LEU A 38 -7.89 6.95 -4.31
CA LEU A 38 -9.01 7.71 -3.74
C LEU A 38 -8.83 9.20 -3.98
N ASP A 39 -7.68 9.77 -3.60
CA ASP A 39 -7.40 11.20 -3.74
C ASP A 39 -7.45 11.69 -5.19
N LYS A 40 -7.07 10.83 -6.16
CA LYS A 40 -7.00 11.20 -7.58
C LYS A 40 -8.32 11.06 -8.32
N TYR A 41 -9.11 10.04 -7.99
CA TYR A 41 -10.28 9.66 -8.79
C TYR A 41 -11.60 9.80 -8.05
N ASP A 42 -11.59 9.96 -6.72
CA ASP A 42 -12.79 10.01 -5.87
C ASP A 42 -13.75 8.81 -6.07
N GLN A 43 -13.21 7.67 -6.53
CA GLN A 43 -13.95 6.44 -6.83
C GLN A 43 -13.80 5.39 -5.71
N GLY A 44 -13.49 5.84 -4.49
CA GLY A 44 -13.16 4.93 -3.40
C GLY A 44 -11.73 4.38 -3.48
N ILE A 45 -11.46 3.37 -2.65
CA ILE A 45 -10.18 2.66 -2.60
C ILE A 45 -10.18 1.43 -3.51
N MET A 46 -9.01 0.96 -3.96
CA MET A 46 -8.87 -0.30 -4.70
C MET A 46 -8.94 -1.53 -3.77
N CYS A 47 -10.03 -1.65 -3.00
CA CYS A 47 -10.35 -2.81 -2.19
C CYS A 47 -11.65 -3.44 -2.68
N VAL A 48 -11.61 -4.72 -3.07
CA VAL A 48 -12.80 -5.46 -3.55
C VAL A 48 -13.54 -6.22 -2.44
N GLY A 49 -13.17 -6.03 -1.17
CA GLY A 49 -13.85 -6.69 -0.04
C GLY A 49 -13.58 -8.19 0.12
N CYS A 50 -12.59 -8.78 -0.55
CA CYS A 50 -12.38 -10.24 -0.53
C CYS A 50 -11.86 -10.85 0.80
N GLY A 51 -11.49 -10.03 1.79
CA GLY A 51 -11.06 -10.50 3.12
C GLY A 51 -9.73 -11.27 3.22
N ARG A 52 -9.11 -11.66 2.10
CA ARG A 52 -7.88 -12.49 2.07
C ARG A 52 -6.70 -11.88 2.83
N CYS A 53 -6.58 -10.56 2.81
CA CYS A 53 -5.55 -9.81 3.53
C CYS A 53 -5.63 -10.00 5.05
N VAL A 54 -6.83 -9.94 5.62
CA VAL A 54 -7.06 -10.13 7.06
C VAL A 54 -6.89 -11.60 7.42
N LYS A 55 -7.53 -12.51 6.68
CA LYS A 55 -7.46 -13.96 6.94
C LYS A 55 -6.05 -14.53 6.91
N SER A 56 -5.19 -14.00 6.04
CA SER A 56 -3.82 -14.52 5.85
C SER A 56 -2.78 -13.81 6.72
N CYS A 57 -3.17 -12.80 7.49
CA CYS A 57 -2.21 -12.06 8.29
C CYS A 57 -1.76 -12.89 9.50
N PRO A 58 -0.45 -13.20 9.66
CA PRO A 58 0.02 -14.03 10.77
C PRO A 58 -0.05 -13.32 12.13
N VAL A 59 -0.24 -12.00 12.14
CA VAL A 59 -0.23 -11.14 13.34
C VAL A 59 -1.53 -10.34 13.48
N ASN A 60 -2.60 -10.77 12.79
CA ASN A 60 -3.94 -10.20 12.92
C ASN A 60 -4.04 -8.68 12.67
N ILE A 61 -3.25 -8.14 11.73
CA ILE A 61 -3.41 -6.75 11.29
C ILE A 61 -4.65 -6.63 10.41
N ASP A 62 -5.56 -5.74 10.78
CA ASP A 62 -6.67 -5.34 9.93
C ASP A 62 -6.28 -4.18 9.01
N ILE A 63 -6.18 -4.49 7.71
CA ILE A 63 -5.86 -3.47 6.69
C ILE A 63 -6.94 -2.39 6.57
N ARG A 64 -8.19 -2.68 6.96
CA ARG A 64 -9.31 -1.74 6.88
C ARG A 64 -9.12 -0.61 7.88
N GLU A 65 -8.70 -0.93 9.10
CA GLU A 65 -8.39 0.05 10.14
C GLU A 65 -7.26 0.97 9.69
N VAL A 66 -6.15 0.39 9.19
CA VAL A 66 -5.03 1.18 8.66
C VAL A 66 -5.47 2.09 7.51
N CYS A 67 -6.34 1.60 6.63
CA CYS A 67 -6.88 2.38 5.52
C CYS A 67 -7.75 3.55 6.00
N LEU A 68 -8.61 3.32 7.00
CA LEU A 68 -9.43 4.35 7.60
C LEU A 68 -8.54 5.42 8.24
N THR A 69 -7.62 5.03 9.12
CA THR A 69 -6.67 5.95 9.77
C THR A 69 -5.91 6.80 8.76
N MET A 70 -5.42 6.20 7.67
CA MET A 70 -4.68 6.91 6.64
C MET A 70 -5.53 7.90 5.86
N ASN A 71 -6.81 7.58 5.60
CA ASN A 71 -7.70 8.43 4.82
C ASN A 71 -8.36 9.53 5.65
N THR A 72 -8.50 9.34 6.96
CA THR A 72 -9.03 10.35 7.89
C THR A 72 -7.93 11.14 8.60
N PHE A 73 -6.65 10.92 8.27
CA PHE A 73 -5.55 11.62 8.92
C PHE A 73 -5.55 13.10 8.54
N GLU A 74 -5.86 13.96 9.49
CA GLU A 74 -5.65 15.40 9.39
C GLU A 74 -4.26 15.73 9.97
N LYS A 75 -3.46 16.45 9.19
CA LYS A 75 -2.14 16.88 9.64
C LYS A 75 -2.34 17.92 10.73
N GLN A 76 -1.99 17.57 11.97
CA GLN A 76 -1.88 18.54 13.05
C GLN A 76 -0.76 19.53 12.67
N GLU A 77 -1.13 20.81 12.51
CA GLU A 77 -0.18 21.91 12.26
C GLU A 77 0.72 22.16 13.47
#